data_AF-A0AAU1QB22-F1
#
_entry.id   AF-A0AAU1QB22-F1
#
_cell.length_a   1.000
_cell.length_b   1.000
_cell.length_c   1.000
_cell.angle_alpha   90.00
_cell.angle_beta   90.00
_cell.angle_gamma   90.00
#
_symmetry.space_group_name_H-M   'P 1'
#
loop_
_entity.id
_entity.type
_entity.pdbx_description
1 polymer ?
#
loop_
_entity_poly.entity_id
_entity_poly.type
_entity_poly.pdbx_seq_one_letter_code
_entity_poly.pdbx_strand_id
1 'polypeptide(L)'
;MPAALLLAVLTGCGGGPAESAAPAPRVTSPKELCERLISHWARVVLHGGKQANLDYQAMGLSGGQNQILLDVVAAARTEQKRLGADAAGKLIDSQATVRCTERYRSGTPTGGPWQ
;
A
#
# COMPACT_ATOMS: atom_id res chain seq x y z
N MET A 1 55.41 36.30 4.88
CA MET A 1 55.65 36.41 3.43
C MET A 1 56.82 35.50 3.10
N PRO A 2 56.66 34.50 2.21
CA PRO A 2 56.43 34.77 0.80
C PRO A 2 55.24 34.01 0.18
N ALA A 3 54.82 34.54 -0.97
CA ALA A 3 53.83 34.00 -1.88
C ALA A 3 54.47 33.01 -2.87
N ALA A 4 53.69 32.04 -3.34
CA ALA A 4 53.89 31.42 -4.65
C ALA A 4 52.55 30.91 -5.19
N LEU A 5 52.14 31.45 -6.34
CA LEU A 5 51.00 31.01 -7.15
C LEU A 5 51.28 29.65 -7.79
N LEU A 6 50.26 28.81 -7.92
CA LEU A 6 50.24 27.72 -8.89
C LEU A 6 48.92 27.71 -9.68
N LEU A 7 49.09 27.62 -11.00
CA LEU A 7 48.11 27.81 -12.05
C LEU A 7 47.03 26.71 -12.07
N ALA A 8 45.78 27.12 -12.32
CA ALA A 8 44.70 26.23 -12.73
C ALA A 8 44.75 26.02 -14.25
N VAL A 9 44.97 24.77 -14.68
CA VAL A 9 44.74 24.33 -16.06
C VAL A 9 43.43 23.55 -16.06
N LEU A 10 42.36 24.14 -16.57
CA LEU A 10 41.07 23.45 -16.79
C LEU A 10 41.00 23.00 -18.24
N THR A 11 41.50 21.81 -18.52
CA THR A 11 41.16 21.05 -19.73
C THR A 11 40.86 19.62 -19.35
N GLY A 12 39.57 19.30 -19.23
CA GLY A 12 39.08 17.96 -18.99
C GLY A 12 37.68 17.80 -19.57
N CYS A 13 37.62 17.38 -20.83
CA CYS A 13 36.40 16.87 -21.45
C CYS A 13 36.12 15.51 -20.81
N GLY A 14 35.24 15.47 -19.81
CA GLY A 14 34.90 14.26 -19.06
C GLY A 14 33.43 13.92 -19.26
N GLY A 15 33.12 13.21 -20.34
CA GLY A 15 31.91 12.40 -20.37
C GLY A 15 32.03 11.33 -19.30
N GLY A 16 31.53 11.63 -18.11
CA GLY A 16 31.47 10.68 -16.99
C GLY A 16 30.50 9.54 -17.31
N PRO A 17 30.72 8.34 -16.76
CA PRO A 17 29.76 7.25 -16.87
C PRO A 17 28.40 7.76 -16.37
N ALA A 18 27.34 7.42 -17.10
CA ALA A 18 25.97 7.72 -16.69
C ALA A 18 25.73 7.05 -15.32
N GLU A 19 25.85 7.84 -14.26
CA GLU A 19 25.51 7.42 -12.92
C GLU A 19 24.03 7.03 -12.95
N SER A 20 23.76 5.74 -12.74
CA SER A 20 22.39 5.25 -12.67
C SER A 20 21.71 5.96 -11.52
N ALA A 21 20.90 6.96 -11.84
CA ALA A 21 20.18 7.74 -10.85
C ALA A 21 19.37 6.79 -9.96
N ALA A 22 19.58 6.90 -8.64
CA ALA A 22 18.83 6.11 -7.68
C ALA A 22 17.31 6.35 -7.85
N PRO A 23 16.45 5.33 -7.78
CA PRO A 23 15.01 5.51 -7.88
C PRO A 23 14.51 6.49 -6.81
N ALA A 24 13.71 7.46 -7.22
CA ALA A 24 13.11 8.40 -6.28
C ALA A 24 12.16 7.68 -5.28
N PRO A 25 12.07 8.13 -4.02
CA PRO A 25 11.11 7.59 -3.06
C PRO A 25 9.68 7.68 -3.61
N ARG A 26 8.93 6.58 -3.57
CA ARG A 26 7.52 6.55 -3.98
C ARG A 26 6.62 6.71 -2.76
N VAL A 27 5.79 7.74 -2.76
CA VAL A 27 4.73 7.88 -1.76
C VAL A 27 3.58 6.95 -2.15
N THR A 28 3.19 6.05 -1.25
CA THR A 28 1.98 5.24 -1.45
C THR A 28 0.76 6.15 -1.35
N SER A 29 -0.13 6.10 -2.35
CA SER A 29 -1.40 6.81 -2.26
C SER A 29 -2.31 6.20 -1.18
N PRO A 30 -3.25 6.98 -0.58
CA PRO A 30 -4.23 6.44 0.37
C PRO A 30 -5.05 5.27 -0.17
N LYS A 31 -5.36 5.28 -1.48
CA LYS A 31 -6.06 4.20 -2.18
C LYS A 31 -5.24 2.91 -2.19
N GLU A 32 -3.98 2.97 -2.63
CA GLU A 32 -3.07 1.81 -2.65
C GLU A 32 -2.79 1.26 -1.25
N LEU A 33 -2.74 2.14 -0.24
CA LEU A 33 -2.64 1.71 1.16
C LEU A 33 -3.89 0.93 1.59
N CYS A 34 -5.09 1.45 1.26
CA CYS A 34 -6.35 0.76 1.52
C CYS A 34 -6.36 -0.63 0.88
N GLU A 35 -6.03 -0.75 -0.41
CA GLU A 35 -6.05 -2.03 -1.13
C GLU A 35 -5.14 -3.05 -0.45
N ARG A 36 -3.91 -2.67 -0.12
CA ARG A 36 -2.95 -3.56 0.56
C ARG A 36 -3.44 -4.01 1.94
N LEU A 37 -3.99 -3.09 2.73
CA LEU A 37 -4.51 -3.40 4.07
C LEU A 37 -5.72 -4.35 3.99
N ILE A 38 -6.70 -4.06 3.13
CA ILE A 38 -7.89 -4.90 2.97
C ILE A 38 -7.52 -6.28 2.48
N SER A 39 -6.68 -6.39 1.44
CA SER A 39 -6.26 -7.70 0.91
C SER A 39 -5.46 -8.51 1.93
N HIS A 40 -4.57 -7.87 2.70
CA HIS A 40 -3.81 -8.55 3.76
C HIS A 40 -4.72 -9.06 4.87
N TRP A 41 -5.51 -8.17 5.48
CA TRP A 41 -6.35 -8.53 6.62
C TRP A 41 -7.48 -9.48 6.25
N ALA A 42 -8.05 -9.37 5.04
CA ALA A 42 -9.07 -10.32 4.60
C ALA A 42 -8.51 -11.75 4.53
N ARG A 43 -7.28 -11.93 4.03
CA ARG A 43 -6.60 -13.24 4.05
C ARG A 43 -6.32 -13.71 5.47
N VAL A 44 -5.79 -12.86 6.34
CA VAL A 44 -5.54 -13.21 7.75
C VAL A 44 -6.82 -13.65 8.46
N VAL A 45 -7.90 -12.89 8.30
CA VAL A 45 -9.21 -13.21 8.91
C VAL A 45 -9.82 -14.48 8.32
N LEU A 46 -9.62 -14.74 7.02
CA LEU A 46 -10.12 -15.96 6.36
C LEU A 46 -9.35 -17.21 6.80
N HIS A 47 -8.03 -17.10 6.98
CA HIS A 47 -7.20 -18.18 7.51
C HIS A 47 -7.40 -18.41 9.02
N GLY A 48 -7.84 -17.39 9.76
CA GLY A 48 -8.08 -17.47 11.20
C GLY A 48 -6.81 -17.31 12.05
N GLY A 49 -6.84 -17.83 13.28
CA GLY A 49 -5.74 -17.72 14.24
C GLY A 49 -5.76 -16.44 15.08
N LYS A 50 -4.71 -16.21 15.89
CA LYS A 50 -4.69 -15.12 16.88
C LYS A 50 -4.82 -13.73 16.26
N GLN A 51 -4.22 -13.52 15.09
CA GLN A 51 -4.23 -12.23 14.40
C GLN A 51 -5.62 -11.88 13.82
N ALA A 52 -6.47 -12.87 13.55
CA ALA A 52 -7.84 -12.63 13.09
C ALA A 52 -8.75 -12.01 14.16
N ASN A 53 -8.33 -12.03 15.43
CA ASN A 53 -9.08 -11.51 16.57
C ASN A 53 -8.64 -10.09 16.99
N LEU A 54 -7.68 -9.48 16.28
CA LEU A 54 -7.31 -8.10 16.54
C LEU A 54 -8.51 -7.19 16.27
N ASP A 55 -8.67 -6.14 17.06
CA ASP A 55 -9.60 -5.09 16.70
C ASP A 55 -9.08 -4.31 15.48
N TYR A 56 -9.97 -3.61 14.79
CA TYR A 56 -9.63 -2.91 13.56
C TYR A 56 -8.61 -1.77 13.78
N GLN A 57 -8.52 -1.20 14.99
CA GLN A 57 -7.54 -0.17 15.30
C GLN A 57 -6.14 -0.76 15.43
N ALA A 58 -6.01 -1.92 16.08
CA ALA A 58 -4.78 -2.70 16.15
C ALA A 58 -4.34 -3.21 14.76
N MET A 59 -5.29 -3.41 13.85
CA MET A 59 -5.01 -3.69 12.43
C MET A 59 -4.55 -2.46 11.63
N GLY A 60 -4.63 -1.25 12.21
CA GLY A 60 -4.29 0.01 11.54
C GLY A 60 -5.35 0.45 10.53
N LEU A 61 -6.61 0.03 10.70
CA LEU A 61 -7.72 0.38 9.82
C LEU A 61 -8.48 1.59 10.38
N SER A 62 -8.95 2.47 9.50
CA SER A 62 -10.03 3.40 9.83
C SER A 62 -11.38 2.68 9.94
N GLY A 63 -12.37 3.29 10.60
CA GLY A 63 -13.71 2.71 10.73
C GLY A 63 -14.33 2.32 9.39
N GLY A 64 -14.22 3.17 8.37
CA GLY A 64 -14.74 2.82 7.06
C GLY A 64 -13.86 1.86 6.23
N GLN A 65 -12.56 1.73 6.51
CA GLN A 65 -11.77 0.61 5.96
C GLN A 65 -12.18 -0.71 6.63
N ASN A 66 -12.48 -0.69 7.93
CA ASN A 66 -13.02 -1.86 8.62
C ASN A 66 -14.34 -2.33 7.99
N GLN A 67 -15.24 -1.41 7.62
CA GLN A 67 -16.46 -1.80 6.89
C GLN A 67 -16.14 -2.50 5.56
N ILE A 68 -15.17 -2.01 4.80
CA ILE A 68 -14.71 -2.69 3.57
C ILE A 68 -14.17 -4.08 3.89
N LEU A 69 -13.36 -4.23 4.94
CA LEU A 69 -12.80 -5.51 5.36
C LEU A 69 -13.90 -6.53 5.66
N LEU A 70 -14.90 -6.14 6.46
CA LEU A 70 -16.01 -7.01 6.85
C LEU A 70 -16.80 -7.50 5.63
N ASP A 71 -17.11 -6.60 4.69
CA ASP A 71 -17.83 -6.94 3.46
C ASP A 71 -17.01 -7.91 2.58
N VAL A 72 -15.71 -7.64 2.42
CA VAL A 72 -14.81 -8.48 1.62
C VAL A 72 -14.66 -9.87 2.23
N VAL A 73 -14.48 -9.96 3.55
CA VAL A 73 -14.39 -11.25 4.26
C VAL A 73 -15.69 -12.05 4.13
N ALA A 74 -16.86 -11.40 4.22
CA ALA A 74 -18.14 -12.07 4.05
C ALA A 74 -18.29 -12.66 2.63
N ALA A 75 -17.94 -11.89 1.60
CA ALA A 75 -17.94 -12.35 0.22
C ALA A 75 -16.91 -13.48 -0.02
N ALA A 76 -15.70 -13.34 0.51
CA ALA A 76 -14.63 -14.32 0.38
C ALA A 76 -14.97 -15.65 1.05
N ARG A 77 -15.62 -15.63 2.22
CA ARG A 77 -16.12 -16.85 2.89
C ARG A 77 -17.16 -17.58 2.03
N THR A 78 -18.03 -16.84 1.36
CA THR A 78 -19.04 -17.41 0.46
C THR A 78 -18.36 -18.03 -0.77
N GLU A 79 -17.42 -17.32 -1.37
CA GLU A 79 -16.69 -17.81 -2.54
C GLU A 79 -15.78 -19.00 -2.21
N GLN A 80 -15.17 -19.02 -1.03
CA GLN A 80 -14.35 -20.14 -0.57
C GLN A 80 -15.17 -21.42 -0.46
N LYS A 81 -16.41 -21.33 0.05
CA LYS A 81 -17.33 -22.47 0.11
C LYS A 81 -17.75 -22.96 -1.28
N ARG A 82 -17.83 -22.05 -2.25
CA ARG A 82 -18.32 -22.34 -3.60
C ARG A 82 -17.23 -22.90 -4.51
N LEU A 83 -16.07 -22.26 -4.54
CA LEU A 83 -15.00 -22.48 -5.52
C LEU A 83 -13.61 -22.70 -4.89
N GLY A 84 -13.51 -22.74 -3.57
CA GLY A 84 -12.25 -23.01 -2.87
C GLY A 84 -11.40 -21.77 -2.58
N ALA A 85 -10.27 -22.00 -1.91
CA ALA A 85 -9.42 -20.96 -1.33
C ALA A 85 -8.81 -20.01 -2.38
N ASP A 86 -8.38 -20.54 -3.53
CA ASP A 86 -7.76 -19.73 -4.59
C ASP A 86 -8.76 -18.75 -5.20
N ALA A 87 -10.02 -19.17 -5.39
CA ALA A 87 -11.08 -18.31 -5.88
C ALA A 87 -11.40 -17.20 -4.86
N ALA A 88 -11.45 -17.53 -3.57
CA ALA A 88 -11.62 -16.55 -2.51
C ALA A 88 -10.47 -15.53 -2.47
N GLY A 89 -9.21 -15.97 -2.65
CA GLY A 89 -8.05 -15.08 -2.74
C GLY A 89 -8.15 -14.08 -3.90
N LYS A 90 -8.54 -14.55 -5.10
CA LYS A 90 -8.77 -13.68 -6.26
C LYS A 90 -9.92 -12.71 -6.03
N LEU A 91 -11.00 -13.16 -5.38
CA LEU A 91 -12.13 -12.30 -5.04
C LEU A 91 -11.72 -11.21 -4.04
N ILE A 92 -10.90 -11.54 -3.04
CA ILE A 92 -10.37 -10.57 -2.07
C ILE A 92 -9.66 -9.42 -2.80
N ASP A 93 -8.72 -9.74 -3.69
CA ASP A 93 -7.93 -8.72 -4.39
C ASP A 93 -8.79 -7.86 -5.34
N SER A 94 -9.74 -8.49 -6.04
CA SER A 94 -10.69 -7.78 -6.90
C SER A 94 -11.60 -6.84 -6.11
N GLN A 95 -12.19 -7.31 -5.00
CA GLN A 95 -13.10 -6.52 -4.19
C GLN A 95 -12.39 -5.41 -3.41
N ALA A 96 -11.17 -5.66 -2.93
CA ALA A 96 -10.34 -4.63 -2.31
C ALA A 96 -10.10 -3.47 -3.29
N THR A 97 -9.73 -3.78 -4.54
CA THR A 97 -9.52 -2.79 -5.61
C THR A 97 -10.78 -1.97 -5.87
N VAL A 98 -11.93 -2.63 -6.10
CA VAL A 98 -13.19 -1.94 -6.42
C VAL A 98 -13.64 -1.04 -5.28
N ARG A 99 -13.65 -1.55 -4.05
CA ARG A 99 -14.19 -0.84 -2.88
C ARG A 99 -13.28 0.29 -2.41
N CYS A 100 -11.96 0.09 -2.43
CA CYS A 100 -11.02 1.17 -2.13
C CYS A 100 -11.03 2.24 -3.24
N THR A 101 -11.19 1.86 -4.51
CA THR A 101 -11.36 2.86 -5.58
C THR A 101 -12.60 3.71 -5.35
N GLU A 102 -13.74 3.11 -5.01
CA GLU A 102 -14.97 3.85 -4.73
C GLU A 102 -14.81 4.78 -3.51
N ARG A 103 -14.22 4.27 -2.42
CA ARG A 103 -13.99 5.05 -1.19
C ARG A 103 -13.15 6.30 -1.43
N TYR A 104 -12.12 6.20 -2.27
CA TYR A 104 -11.15 7.27 -2.51
C TYR A 104 -11.43 8.04 -3.81
N ARG A 105 -12.58 7.84 -4.46
CA ARG A 105 -12.92 8.48 -5.75
C ARG A 105 -12.89 10.01 -5.71
N SER A 106 -13.19 10.60 -4.55
CA SER A 106 -13.20 12.03 -4.30
C SER A 106 -12.00 12.50 -3.45
N GLY A 107 -10.93 11.70 -3.38
CA GLY A 107 -9.78 11.95 -2.52
C GLY A 107 -9.90 11.26 -1.15
N THR A 108 -9.15 11.75 -0.16
CA THR A 108 -9.20 11.20 1.20
C THR A 108 -10.59 11.40 1.81
N PRO A 109 -11.28 10.34 2.27
CA PRO A 109 -12.57 10.47 2.93
C PRO A 109 -12.55 11.51 4.04
N THR A 110 -13.52 12.41 4.06
CA THR A 110 -13.68 13.42 5.11
C THR A 110 -14.27 12.77 6.35
N GLY A 111 -13.62 12.95 7.50
CA GLY A 111 -13.99 12.34 8.78
C GLY A 111 -12.73 11.95 9.56
N GLY A 112 -12.82 11.95 10.89
CA GLY A 112 -11.74 11.42 11.72
C GLY A 112 -11.48 9.94 11.37
N PRO A 113 -10.25 9.42 11.56
CA PRO A 113 -9.96 8.01 11.29
C PRO A 113 -10.85 7.02 12.09
N TRP A 114 -11.53 7.51 13.12
CA TRP A 114 -12.36 6.76 14.07
C TRP A 114 -13.85 7.15 14.06
N GLN A 115 -14.30 7.94 13.07
CA GLN A 115 -15.71 8.30 12.89
C GLN A 115 -16.43 7.29 12.00
#